data_AF-A0A5R9F5F1-F1
#
_entry.id   AF-A0A5R9F5F1-F1
#
_cell.length_a   1.000
_cell.length_b   1.000
_cell.length_c   1.000
_cell.angle_alpha   90.00
_cell.angle_beta   90.00
_cell.angle_gamma   90.00
#
_symmetry.space_group_name_H-M   'P 1'
#
loop_
_entity.id
_entity.type
_entity.pdbx_description
1 polymer ?
#
loop_
_entity_poly.entity_id
_entity_poly.type
_entity_poly.pdbx_seq_one_letter_code
_entity_poly.pdbx_strand_id
1 'polypeptide(L)' 'MKKNCLFCKKEFEVKPGDPQYRKLLANKAKSYVCKRCNQSLQTEASAATGLHPDQIDEHDKFLK' A
#
# COMPACT_ATOMS: atom_id res chain seq x y z
N MET A 1 8.17 8.58 10.36
CA MET A 1 7.50 9.85 9.97
C MET A 1 6.01 9.71 10.15
N LYS A 2 5.27 10.77 10.53
CA LYS A 2 3.81 10.71 10.69
C LYS A 2 3.09 11.04 9.39
N LYS A 3 2.08 10.24 9.03
CA LYS A 3 1.25 10.43 7.82
C LYS A 3 -0.20 10.04 8.06
N ASN A 4 -1.11 10.81 7.48
CA ASN A 4 -2.54 10.46 7.45
C ASN A 4 -2.83 9.48 6.32
N CYS A 5 -3.59 8.43 6.61
CA CYS A 5 -4.06 7.52 5.57
C CYS A 5 -5.04 8.23 4.63
N LEU A 6 -4.87 8.05 3.33
CA LEU A 6 -5.74 8.62 2.30
C LEU A 6 -7.20 8.19 2.45
N PHE A 7 -7.46 6.95 2.87
CA PHE A 7 -8.82 6.41 2.96
C PHE A 7 -9.45 6.64 4.33
N CYS A 8 -8.87 6.08 5.40
CA CYS A 8 -9.47 6.16 6.73
C CYS A 8 -9.15 7.45 7.50
N LYS A 9 -8.31 8.34 6.94
CA LYS A 9 -7.90 9.65 7.50
C LYS A 9 -7.20 9.61 8.87
N LYS A 10 -7.00 8.43 9.46
CA LYS A 10 -6.24 8.24 10.71
C LYS A 10 -4.75 8.52 10.51
N GLU A 11 -4.09 9.04 11.55
CA GLU A 11 -2.64 9.24 11.58
C GLU A 11 -1.92 7.92 11.89
N PHE A 12 -0.82 7.66 11.19
CA PHE A 12 0.05 6.52 11.41
C PHE A 12 1.51 6.96 11.47
N GLU A 13 2.30 6.24 12.26
CA GLU A 13 3.74 6.33 12.22
C GLU A 13 4.29 5.38 11.13
N VAL A 14 4.80 5.98 10.05
CA VAL A 14 5.47 5.25 8.97
C VAL A 14 6.95 5.06 9.35
N LYS A 15 7.32 3.81 9.61
CA LYS A 15 8.67 3.39 10.00
C LYS A 15 9.50 3.01 8.75
N PRO A 16 10.85 2.97 8.84
CA PRO A 16 11.71 2.57 7.71
C PRO A 16 11.39 1.22 7.06
N GLY A 17 10.79 0.29 7.80
CA GLY A 17 10.34 -1.00 7.29
C GLY A 17 8.99 -0.99 6.56
N ASP A 18 8.28 0.14 6.52
CA ASP A 18 7.06 0.25 5.72
C ASP A 18 7.44 0.32 4.22
N PRO A 19 6.83 -0.51 3.34
CA PRO A 19 7.12 -0.49 1.91
C PRO A 19 6.94 0.89 1.24
N GLN A 20 6.08 1.75 1.80
CA GLN A 20 5.86 3.10 1.29
C GLN A 20 6.88 4.12 1.82
N TYR A 21 7.72 3.76 2.81
CA TYR A 21 8.62 4.69 3.48
C TYR A 21 9.59 5.38 2.52
N ARG A 22 10.25 4.61 1.64
CA ARG A 22 11.19 5.16 0.64
C ARG A 22 10.48 6.12 -0.32
N LYS A 23 9.26 5.80 -0.76
CA LYS A 23 8.45 6.65 -1.64
C LYS A 23 8.07 7.97 -0.96
N LEU A 24 7.72 7.90 0.33
CA LEU A 24 7.36 9.08 1.14
C LEU A 24 8.57 9.95 1.50
N LEU A 25 9.77 9.37 1.62
CA LEU A 25 11.01 10.12 1.78
C LEU A 25 11.38 10.88 0.51
N ALA A 26 11.30 10.21 -0.65
CA ALA A 26 11.62 10.82 -1.94
C ALA A 26 10.69 12.00 -2.27
N ASN A 27 9.41 11.90 -1.91
CA ASN A 27 8.47 13.00 -2.05
C ASN A 27 7.43 12.98 -0.91
N LYS A 28 7.56 13.95 0.01
CA LYS A 28 6.68 14.10 1.16
C LYS A 28 5.22 14.43 0.78
N ALA A 29 4.93 14.89 -0.43
CA ALA A 29 3.56 15.12 -0.91
C ALA A 29 2.84 13.84 -1.35
N LYS A 30 3.53 12.70 -1.44
CA LYS A 30 2.91 11.41 -1.78
C LYS A 30 1.90 11.01 -0.71
N SER A 31 0.75 10.51 -1.17
CA SER A 31 -0.28 9.93 -0.32
C SER A 31 0.22 8.67 0.38
N TYR A 32 -0.26 8.44 1.59
CA TYR A 32 -0.01 7.22 2.35
C TYR A 32 -1.29 6.41 2.46
N VAL A 33 -1.19 5.09 2.31
CA VAL A 33 -2.30 4.17 2.56
C VAL A 33 -1.89 3.22 3.67
N CYS A 34 -2.66 3.15 4.77
CA CYS A 34 -2.31 2.23 5.85
C CYS A 34 -2.52 0.77 5.41
N LYS A 35 -1.82 -0.16 6.07
CA LYS A 35 -1.85 -1.60 5.74
C LYS A 35 -3.27 -2.16 5.62
N ARG A 36 -4.16 -1.80 6.55
CA ARG A 36 -5.55 -2.27 6.55
C ARG A 36 -6.34 -1.79 5.33
N CYS A 37 -6.26 -0.49 5.01
CA CYS A 37 -6.94 0.04 3.83
C CYS A 37 -6.36 -0.52 2.54
N ASN A 38 -5.04 -0.73 2.48
CA ASN A 38 -4.39 -1.34 1.32
C ASN A 38 -4.89 -2.79 1.10
N GLN A 39 -4.97 -3.59 2.16
CA GLN A 39 -5.48 -4.96 2.10
C GLN A 39 -6.96 -5.00 1.70
N SER A 40 -7.81 -4.15 2.28
CA SER A 40 -9.24 -4.07 1.91
C SER A 40 -9.42 -3.81 0.42
N LEU A 41 -8.70 -2.82 -0.10
CA LEU A 41 -8.77 -2.45 -1.51
C LEU A 41 -8.31 -3.60 -2.43
N GLN A 42 -7.23 -4.29 -2.08
CA GLN A 42 -6.75 -5.44 -2.84
C GLN A 42 -7.78 -6.59 -2.84
N THR A 43 -8.39 -6.88 -1.70
CA THR A 43 -9.45 -7.90 -1.59
C THR A 43 -10.67 -7.53 -2.42
N GLU A 44 -11.14 -6.28 -2.33
CA GLU A 44 -12.28 -5.78 -3.10
C GLU A 44 -12.01 -5.83 -4.62
N ALA A 45 -10.82 -5.40 -5.05
CA ALA A 45 -10.41 -5.47 -6.45
C ALA A 45 -10.33 -6.92 -6.96
N SER A 46 -9.79 -7.83 -6.16
CA SER A 46 -9.70 -9.26 -6.51
C SER A 46 -11.10 -9.88 -6.61
N ALA A 47 -11.99 -9.55 -5.69
CA ALA A 47 -13.37 -10.03 -5.70
C ALA A 47 -14.17 -9.48 -6.90
N ALA A 48 -13.95 -8.21 -7.26
CA ALA A 48 -14.65 -7.57 -8.37
C ALA A 48 -14.19 -8.06 -9.74
N THR A 49 -12.91 -8.41 -9.88
CA THR A 49 -12.30 -8.79 -11.18
C THR A 49 -12.13 -10.29 -11.36
N GLY A 50 -12.12 -11.07 -10.27
CA GLY A 50 -11.74 -12.48 -10.29
C GLY A 50 -10.25 -12.73 -10.51
N LEU A 51 -9.42 -11.67 -10.50
CA LEU A 51 -7.98 -11.75 -10.70
C LEU A 51 -7.24 -11.64 -9.36
N HIS A 52 -6.35 -12.58 -9.07
CA HIS A 52 -5.40 -12.48 -7.97
C HIS A 52 -4.22 -11.56 -8.37
N PRO A 53 -3.67 -10.74 -7.46
CA PRO A 53 -2.54 -9.85 -7.79
C PRO A 53 -1.35 -10.55 -8.47
N ASP A 54 -1.01 -11.77 -8.04
CA ASP A 54 0.06 -12.57 -8.63
C ASP A 54 -0.17 -12.97 -10.11
N GLN A 55 -1.40 -12.86 -10.61
CA GLN A 55 -1.74 -13.09 -12.01
C GLN A 55 -1.54 -11.83 -12.88
N ILE A 56 -1.40 -10.66 -12.23
CA ILE A 56 -1.19 -9.37 -12.90
C ILE A 56 0.32 -9.10 -13.01
N ASP A 57 1.09 -9.46 -11.99
CA ASP A 57 2.54 -9.34 -11.96
C ASP A 57 3.20 -10.67 -11.59
N GLU A 58 3.52 -11.47 -12.60
CA GLU A 58 4.17 -12.78 -12.42
C GLU A 58 5.56 -12.69 -11.76
N HIS A 59 6.17 -11.51 -11.77
CA HIS A 59 7.55 -11.29 -11.32
C HIS A 59 7.65 -10.70 -9.91
N ASP A 60 6.59 -10.11 -9.37
CA ASP A 60 6.57 -9.52 -8.01
C ASP A 60 6.96 -10.55 -6.93
N LYS A 61 6.62 -11.83 -7.13
CA LYS A 61 6.97 -12.94 -6.22
C LYS A 61 8.47 -13.16 -6.02
N PHE A 62 9.31 -12.65 -6.93
CA PHE A 62 10.77 -12.82 -6.90
C PHE A 62 11.52 -11.61 -6.31
N LEU A 63 10.84 -10.51 -5.99
CA LEU A 63 11.44 -9.28 -5.46
C LEU A 63 11.49 -9.22 -3.91
N LYS A 64 11.50 -10.36 -3.23
CA LYS A 64 11.49 -10.46 -1.76
C LYS A 64 12.83 -10.11 -1.11
#